data_AF-A0A973RTB8-F1
#
_entry.id   AF-A0A973RTB8-F1
#
_cell.length_a   1.000
_cell.length_b   1.000
_cell.length_c   1.000
_cell.angle_alpha   90.00
_cell.angle_beta   90.00
_cell.angle_gamma   90.00
#
_symmetry.space_group_name_H-M   'P 1'
#
loop_
_entity.id
_entity.type
_entity.pdbx_description
1 polymer ?
#
loop_
_entity_poly.entity_id
_entity_poly.type
_entity_poly.pdbx_seq_one_letter_code
_entity_poly.pdbx_strand_id
1 'polypeptide(L)'
;MAMATTASTASHTSLGSVTLEVADPEAARRFYSAFGVEPYIRLRASEAHSTGFRGFTLALTVSGPATVDSFVGAAVDAGATVLKPAAKSLWGYGGVVQVPDGTIWKVATSAKKDTGPATREIDEVVLLLGVEDVKASKQFYVGRGLTVARSFGGKYAEFTSDESSPVKLALYKRRGLAKDLGVPADGTGSHRIVLGSTADTFTDPDGFAWEAAA
;
A
#
# COMPACT_ATOMS: atom_id res chain seq x y z
N MET A 1 -9.89 34.83 38.36
CA MET A 1 -10.41 34.59 36.99
C MET A 1 -9.36 33.74 36.29
N ALA A 2 -9.56 32.41 36.24
CA ALA A 2 -8.61 31.48 35.64
C ALA A 2 -8.88 31.40 34.13
N MET A 3 -7.89 31.77 33.31
CA MET A 3 -7.92 31.56 31.87
C MET A 3 -7.60 30.09 31.61
N ALA A 4 -8.61 29.33 31.18
CA ALA A 4 -8.40 27.99 30.68
C ALA A 4 -7.73 28.08 29.31
N THR A 5 -6.47 27.66 29.23
CA THR A 5 -5.77 27.44 27.96
C THR A 5 -6.38 26.21 27.30
N THR A 6 -7.34 26.39 26.41
CA THR A 6 -7.71 25.35 25.44
C THR A 6 -6.54 25.18 24.47
N ALA A 7 -5.73 24.16 24.70
CA ALA A 7 -4.87 23.61 23.66
C ALA A 7 -5.79 23.04 22.57
N SER A 8 -5.87 23.73 21.43
CA SER A 8 -6.44 23.15 20.21
C SER A 8 -5.48 22.03 19.78
N THR A 9 -5.83 20.79 20.07
CA THR A 9 -5.14 19.63 19.49
C THR A 9 -5.30 19.76 17.98
N ALA A 10 -4.24 20.13 17.26
CA ALA A 10 -4.27 20.12 15.81
C ALA A 10 -4.62 18.69 15.39
N SER A 11 -5.72 18.51 14.67
CA SER A 11 -6.09 17.21 14.11
C SER A 11 -4.99 16.79 13.13
N HIS A 12 -4.15 15.86 13.55
CA HIS A 12 -3.13 15.28 12.69
C HIS A 12 -3.78 14.23 11.81
N THR A 13 -3.85 14.50 10.50
CA THR A 13 -4.30 13.50 9.54
C THR A 13 -3.26 12.39 9.42
N SER A 14 -3.70 11.14 9.57
CA SER A 14 -2.91 9.94 9.31
C SER A 14 -3.75 8.91 8.54
N LEU A 15 -3.09 7.91 7.94
CA LEU A 15 -3.75 6.79 7.29
C LEU A 15 -4.27 5.83 8.37
N GLY A 16 -5.58 5.76 8.57
CA GLY A 16 -6.21 4.86 9.55
C GLY A 16 -6.58 3.49 8.99
N SER A 17 -6.86 3.38 7.69
CA SER A 17 -7.14 2.08 7.06
C SER A 17 -6.94 2.10 5.55
N VAL A 18 -6.82 0.91 4.95
CA VAL A 18 -6.83 0.73 3.50
C VAL A 18 -8.02 -0.14 3.13
N THR A 19 -8.95 0.38 2.34
CA THR A 19 -10.12 -0.37 1.86
C THR A 19 -9.96 -0.68 0.38
N LEU A 20 -9.90 -1.96 0.03
CA LEU A 20 -9.91 -2.41 -1.36
C LEU A 20 -11.36 -2.58 -1.83
N GLU A 21 -11.66 -2.01 -2.99
CA GLU A 21 -12.98 -2.05 -3.59
C GLU A 21 -13.07 -3.15 -4.65
N VAL A 22 -13.79 -4.22 -4.34
CA VAL A 22 -13.78 -5.47 -5.11
C VAL A 22 -15.20 -5.81 -5.60
N ALA A 23 -15.31 -6.49 -6.73
CA ALA A 23 -16.62 -6.92 -7.25
C ALA A 23 -17.26 -8.00 -6.35
N ASP A 24 -16.45 -8.94 -5.85
CA ASP A 24 -16.88 -10.01 -4.95
C ASP A 24 -16.09 -9.99 -3.63
N PRO A 25 -16.62 -9.35 -2.57
CA PRO A 25 -15.97 -9.31 -1.26
C PRO A 25 -15.77 -10.67 -0.60
N GLU A 26 -16.61 -11.66 -0.89
CA GLU A 26 -16.43 -13.00 -0.30
C GLU A 26 -15.28 -13.76 -0.94
N ALA A 27 -15.20 -13.75 -2.27
CA ALA A 27 -14.08 -14.34 -2.99
C ALA A 27 -12.77 -13.64 -2.61
N ALA A 28 -12.77 -12.30 -2.55
CA ALA A 28 -11.63 -11.52 -2.10
C ALA A 28 -11.22 -11.88 -0.67
N ARG A 29 -12.16 -12.01 0.27
CA ARG A 29 -11.84 -12.41 1.65
C ARG A 29 -11.19 -13.78 1.72
N ARG A 30 -11.72 -14.79 1.01
CA ARG A 30 -11.09 -16.12 0.92
C ARG A 30 -9.64 -16.03 0.41
N PHE A 31 -9.41 -15.22 -0.62
CA PHE A 31 -8.06 -14.97 -1.15
C PHE A 31 -7.15 -14.33 -0.09
N TYR A 32 -7.57 -13.22 0.53
CA TYR A 32 -6.73 -12.47 1.47
C TYR A 32 -6.47 -13.21 2.78
N SER A 33 -7.40 -14.06 3.24
CA SER A 33 -7.18 -14.97 4.36
C SER A 33 -6.14 -16.04 4.00
N ALA A 34 -6.22 -16.65 2.81
CA ALA A 34 -5.23 -17.64 2.35
C ALA A 34 -3.84 -17.01 2.13
N PHE A 35 -3.81 -15.80 1.56
CA PHE A 35 -2.58 -15.05 1.36
C PHE A 35 -1.95 -14.62 2.70
N GLY A 36 -2.76 -14.37 3.73
CA GLY A 36 -2.33 -14.03 5.09
C GLY A 36 -2.18 -12.53 5.35
N VAL A 37 -2.94 -11.70 4.63
CA VAL A 37 -2.84 -10.23 4.71
C VAL A 37 -4.16 -9.54 5.06
N GLU A 38 -5.22 -10.31 5.33
CA GLU A 38 -6.53 -9.82 5.75
C GLU A 38 -6.48 -8.76 6.88
N PRO A 39 -5.62 -8.87 7.92
CA PRO A 39 -5.59 -7.87 9.00
C PRO A 39 -5.20 -6.44 8.57
N TYR A 40 -4.59 -6.28 7.39
CA TYR A 40 -4.04 -5.00 6.92
C TYR A 40 -4.97 -4.25 5.98
N ILE A 41 -6.07 -4.87 5.57
CA ILE A 41 -7.01 -4.31 4.59
C ILE A 41 -8.46 -4.44 5.07
N ARG A 42 -9.32 -3.62 4.49
CA ARG A 42 -10.77 -3.77 4.52
C ARG A 42 -11.25 -4.06 3.11
N LEU A 43 -12.43 -4.66 2.99
CA LEU A 43 -13.06 -4.96 1.71
C LEU A 43 -14.39 -4.23 1.60
N ARG A 44 -14.65 -3.63 0.44
CA ARG A 44 -15.93 -3.01 0.10
C ARG A 44 -16.36 -3.46 -1.29
N ALA A 45 -17.65 -3.73 -1.47
CA ALA A 45 -18.19 -4.06 -2.79
C ALA A 45 -18.14 -2.83 -3.72
N SER A 46 -17.75 -3.02 -4.97
CA SER A 46 -17.80 -1.98 -6.01
C SER A 46 -17.82 -2.59 -7.40
N GLU A 47 -18.53 -1.93 -8.32
CA GLU A 47 -18.54 -2.25 -9.75
C GLU A 47 -17.87 -1.15 -10.60
N ALA A 48 -17.19 -0.20 -9.96
CA ALA A 48 -16.54 0.91 -10.66
C ALA A 48 -15.56 0.41 -11.74
N HIS A 49 -15.67 0.87 -12.97
CA HIS A 49 -14.79 0.36 -14.03
C HIS A 49 -13.33 0.78 -13.78
N SER A 50 -12.39 -0.13 -14.08
CA SER A 50 -10.94 0.10 -13.95
C SER A 50 -10.19 -0.77 -14.95
N THR A 51 -9.17 -0.20 -15.61
CA THR A 51 -8.29 -0.92 -16.55
C THR A 51 -6.83 -0.62 -16.27
N GLY A 52 -5.94 -1.56 -16.63
CA GLY A 52 -4.49 -1.37 -16.52
C GLY A 52 -4.00 -1.18 -15.07
N PHE A 53 -2.94 -0.39 -14.91
CA PHE A 53 -2.37 -0.11 -13.61
C PHE A 53 -3.23 0.88 -12.81
N ARG A 54 -3.70 0.46 -11.63
CA ARG A 54 -4.53 1.27 -10.74
C ARG A 54 -3.76 2.32 -9.94
N GLY A 55 -2.47 2.52 -10.22
CA GLY A 55 -1.69 3.58 -9.60
C GLY A 55 -1.17 3.28 -8.21
N PHE A 56 -1.32 2.08 -7.65
CA PHE A 56 -0.77 1.75 -6.35
C PHE A 56 -0.34 0.28 -6.26
N THR A 57 0.41 -0.06 -5.22
CA THR A 57 0.67 -1.44 -4.77
C THR A 57 0.63 -1.49 -3.26
N LEU A 58 0.27 -2.66 -2.72
CA LEU A 58 0.60 -3.01 -1.33
C LEU A 58 1.91 -3.79 -1.33
N ALA A 59 2.83 -3.44 -0.45
CA ALA A 59 4.15 -4.06 -0.36
C ALA A 59 4.38 -4.63 1.05
N LEU A 60 4.81 -5.88 1.11
CA LEU A 60 5.25 -6.56 2.32
C LEU A 60 6.77 -6.52 2.40
N THR A 61 7.28 -6.05 3.54
CA THR A 61 8.67 -6.30 3.94
C THR A 61 8.70 -7.50 4.88
N VAL A 62 9.56 -8.47 4.60
CA VAL A 62 9.71 -9.69 5.39
C VAL A 62 11.17 -10.01 5.68
N SER A 63 11.38 -10.90 6.66
CA SER A 63 12.68 -11.19 7.27
C SER A 63 13.72 -11.81 6.32
N GLY A 64 13.30 -12.59 5.32
CA GLY A 64 14.22 -13.30 4.43
C GLY A 64 13.60 -13.91 3.17
N PRO A 65 14.45 -14.40 2.23
CA PRO A 65 14.01 -14.99 0.96
C PRO A 65 12.97 -16.12 1.10
N ALA A 66 13.15 -17.06 2.02
CA ALA A 66 12.21 -18.16 2.25
C ALA A 66 10.83 -17.65 2.67
N THR A 67 10.76 -16.58 3.47
CA THR A 67 9.50 -15.94 3.83
C THR A 67 8.87 -15.26 2.61
N VAL A 68 9.66 -14.61 1.73
CA VAL A 68 9.17 -14.08 0.45
C VAL A 68 8.53 -15.19 -0.39
N ASP A 69 9.25 -16.29 -0.61
CA ASP A 69 8.78 -17.42 -1.41
C ASP A 69 7.51 -18.02 -0.82
N SER A 70 7.41 -18.11 0.50
CA SER A 70 6.23 -18.60 1.20
C SER A 70 5.00 -17.72 0.97
N PHE A 71 5.13 -16.39 1.02
CA PHE A 71 4.02 -15.47 0.72
C PHE A 71 3.64 -15.49 -0.76
N VAL A 72 4.61 -15.48 -1.67
CA VAL A 72 4.35 -15.55 -3.12
C VAL A 72 3.66 -16.86 -3.47
N GLY A 73 4.13 -17.99 -2.94
CA GLY A 73 3.50 -19.30 -3.10
C GLY A 73 2.06 -19.30 -2.62
N ALA A 74 1.79 -18.83 -1.40
CA ALA A 74 0.43 -18.75 -0.85
C ALA A 74 -0.51 -17.89 -1.72
N ALA A 75 -0.01 -16.77 -2.27
CA ALA A 75 -0.80 -15.94 -3.20
C ALA A 75 -1.12 -16.70 -4.50
N VAL A 76 -0.13 -17.39 -5.07
CA VAL A 76 -0.30 -18.17 -6.32
C VAL A 76 -1.26 -19.33 -6.10
N ASP A 77 -1.12 -20.08 -5.01
CA ASP A 77 -2.02 -21.17 -4.64
C ASP A 77 -3.47 -20.68 -4.44
N ALA A 78 -3.64 -19.44 -3.99
CA ALA A 78 -4.94 -18.78 -3.88
C ALA A 78 -5.46 -18.17 -5.20
N GLY A 79 -4.69 -18.24 -6.29
CA GLY A 79 -5.10 -17.81 -7.64
C GLY A 79 -4.47 -16.50 -8.13
N ALA A 80 -3.42 -15.99 -7.47
CA ALA A 80 -2.69 -14.83 -7.98
C ALA A 80 -1.85 -15.19 -9.21
N THR A 81 -1.73 -14.22 -10.13
CA THR A 81 -0.82 -14.30 -11.28
C THR A 81 0.54 -13.71 -10.91
N VAL A 82 1.62 -14.42 -11.21
CA VAL A 82 2.98 -13.89 -11.03
C VAL A 82 3.27 -12.87 -12.14
N LEU A 83 3.48 -11.60 -11.75
CA LEU A 83 3.94 -10.55 -12.67
C LEU A 83 5.47 -10.54 -12.76
N LYS A 84 6.14 -10.72 -11.62
CA LYS A 84 7.60 -10.86 -11.53
C LYS A 84 7.93 -12.00 -10.58
N PRO A 85 8.63 -13.06 -11.05
CA PRO A 85 9.06 -14.15 -10.20
C PRO A 85 9.91 -13.64 -9.02
N ALA A 86 9.79 -14.33 -7.89
CA ALA A 86 10.66 -14.07 -6.75
C ALA A 86 12.12 -14.35 -7.15
N ALA A 87 12.97 -13.33 -7.05
CA ALA A 87 14.34 -13.41 -7.49
C ALA A 87 15.26 -12.45 -6.75
N LYS A 88 16.57 -12.76 -6.78
CA LYS A 88 17.61 -11.86 -6.29
C LYS A 88 17.69 -10.61 -7.15
N SER A 89 17.92 -9.47 -6.51
CA SER A 89 18.19 -8.18 -7.13
C SER A 89 19.36 -7.47 -6.44
N LEU A 90 19.71 -6.29 -6.94
CA LEU A 90 20.71 -5.43 -6.29
C LEU A 90 20.34 -5.10 -4.84
N TRP A 91 19.04 -4.98 -4.57
CA TRP A 91 18.48 -4.48 -3.30
C TRP A 91 18.03 -5.57 -2.33
N GLY A 92 18.15 -6.85 -2.71
CA GLY A 92 17.72 -7.97 -1.87
C GLY A 92 17.06 -9.08 -2.68
N TYR A 93 15.91 -9.58 -2.22
CA TYR A 93 15.13 -10.64 -2.86
C TYR A 93 13.64 -10.27 -2.82
N GLY A 94 12.89 -10.54 -3.88
CA GLY A 94 11.47 -10.18 -3.91
C GLY A 94 10.74 -10.63 -5.17
N GLY A 95 9.41 -10.66 -5.08
CA GLY A 95 8.49 -11.01 -6.17
C GLY A 95 7.27 -10.08 -6.22
N VAL A 96 6.55 -10.11 -7.34
CA VAL A 96 5.35 -9.31 -7.58
C VAL A 96 4.25 -10.20 -8.15
N VAL A 97 3.06 -10.13 -7.55
CA VAL A 97 1.87 -10.87 -7.97
C VAL A 97 0.70 -9.91 -8.18
N GLN A 98 -0.17 -10.24 -9.13
CA GLN A 98 -1.48 -9.62 -9.30
C GLN A 98 -2.54 -10.60 -8.79
N VAL A 99 -3.34 -10.16 -7.83
CA VAL A 99 -4.37 -10.99 -7.20
C VAL A 99 -5.67 -10.94 -8.02
N PRO A 100 -6.63 -11.86 -7.81
CA PRO A 100 -7.82 -11.97 -8.67
C PRO A 100 -8.66 -10.70 -8.82
N ASP A 101 -8.69 -9.82 -7.81
CA ASP A 101 -9.40 -8.54 -7.89
C ASP A 101 -8.66 -7.47 -8.71
N GLY A 102 -7.46 -7.78 -9.21
CA GLY A 102 -6.59 -6.91 -9.99
C GLY A 102 -5.55 -6.12 -9.19
N THR A 103 -5.60 -6.16 -7.86
CA THR A 103 -4.63 -5.48 -6.98
C THR A 103 -3.25 -6.12 -7.12
N ILE A 104 -2.22 -5.28 -7.18
CA ILE A 104 -0.84 -5.74 -7.27
C ILE A 104 -0.20 -5.73 -5.87
N TRP A 105 0.44 -6.83 -5.53
CA TRP A 105 1.20 -7.01 -4.29
C TRP A 105 2.66 -7.29 -4.59
N LYS A 106 3.54 -6.64 -3.82
CA LYS A 106 4.97 -6.89 -3.82
C LYS A 106 5.38 -7.51 -2.49
N VAL A 107 6.22 -8.54 -2.52
CA VAL A 107 6.80 -9.13 -1.31
C VAL A 107 8.31 -9.06 -1.46
N ALA A 108 9.00 -8.47 -0.49
CA ALA A 108 10.43 -8.25 -0.59
C ALA A 108 11.15 -8.32 0.77
N THR A 109 12.45 -8.59 0.69
CA THR A 109 13.39 -8.46 1.80
C THR A 109 14.67 -7.80 1.29
N SER A 110 15.39 -7.10 2.17
CA SER A 110 16.75 -6.63 1.89
C SER A 110 17.81 -7.72 2.10
N ALA A 111 17.45 -8.81 2.79
CA ALA A 111 18.33 -9.96 2.98
C ALA A 111 18.58 -10.69 1.66
N LYS A 112 19.80 -11.20 1.47
CA LYS A 112 20.22 -11.92 0.25
C LYS A 112 20.26 -13.44 0.40
N LYS A 113 20.11 -13.93 1.62
CA LYS A 113 20.15 -15.35 2.01
C LYS A 113 19.28 -15.57 3.23
N ASP A 114 18.81 -16.79 3.40
CA ASP A 114 18.09 -17.21 4.59
C ASP A 114 19.03 -17.37 5.78
N THR A 115 18.54 -17.01 6.95
CA THR A 115 19.18 -17.26 8.25
C THR A 115 18.36 -18.22 9.12
N GLY A 116 17.19 -18.65 8.65
CA GLY A 116 16.26 -19.55 9.33
C GLY A 116 15.13 -19.99 8.38
N PRO A 117 14.14 -20.76 8.88
CA PRO A 117 12.97 -21.14 8.10
C PRO A 117 12.06 -19.94 7.80
N ALA A 118 11.12 -20.12 6.87
CA ALA A 118 10.07 -19.14 6.61
C ALA A 118 9.20 -18.94 7.87
N THR A 119 8.98 -17.69 8.28
CA THR A 119 8.26 -17.37 9.53
C THR A 119 6.80 -16.95 9.32
N ARG A 120 6.38 -16.65 8.08
CA ARG A 120 5.08 -16.03 7.73
C ARG A 120 4.79 -14.73 8.49
N GLU A 121 5.81 -14.13 9.10
CA GLU A 121 5.74 -12.84 9.75
C GLU A 121 5.95 -11.72 8.73
N ILE A 122 5.26 -10.61 8.96
CA ILE A 122 5.35 -9.39 8.15
C ILE A 122 5.99 -8.33 9.03
N ASP A 123 7.14 -7.82 8.61
CA ASP A 123 7.86 -6.78 9.33
C ASP A 123 7.17 -5.43 9.11
N GLU A 124 6.79 -5.14 7.86
CA GLU A 124 6.11 -3.90 7.50
C GLU A 124 5.13 -4.11 6.34
N VAL A 125 4.01 -3.38 6.36
CA VAL A 125 3.12 -3.20 5.20
C VAL A 125 3.16 -1.76 4.75
N VAL A 126 3.40 -1.56 3.46
CA VAL A 126 3.46 -0.23 2.84
C VAL A 126 2.44 -0.15 1.72
N LEU A 127 1.54 0.82 1.80
CA LEU A 127 0.78 1.30 0.67
C LEU A 127 1.64 2.31 -0.10
N LEU A 128 2.03 1.96 -1.32
CA LEU A 128 2.83 2.82 -2.19
C LEU A 128 1.95 3.38 -3.30
N LEU A 129 1.69 4.70 -3.25
CA LEU A 129 0.94 5.42 -4.27
C LEU A 129 1.87 5.88 -5.39
N GLY A 130 1.47 5.58 -6.62
CA GLY A 130 2.09 6.02 -7.86
C GLY A 130 1.49 7.34 -8.30
N VAL A 131 2.20 8.43 -8.03
CA VAL A 131 1.77 9.81 -8.29
C VAL A 131 2.53 10.44 -9.45
N GLU A 132 1.90 11.38 -10.14
CA GLU A 132 2.49 12.12 -11.26
C GLU A 132 3.57 13.09 -10.77
N ASP A 133 3.31 13.83 -9.69
CA ASP A 133 4.28 14.73 -9.05
C ASP A 133 4.43 14.50 -7.54
N VAL A 134 5.41 13.66 -7.18
CA VAL A 134 5.78 13.36 -5.79
C VAL A 134 6.01 14.62 -4.94
N LYS A 135 6.56 15.71 -5.51
CA LYS A 135 6.78 16.93 -4.73
C LYS A 135 5.45 17.61 -4.40
N ALA A 136 4.57 17.73 -5.39
CA ALA A 136 3.25 18.32 -5.21
C ALA A 136 2.38 17.48 -4.27
N SER A 137 2.27 16.16 -4.49
CA SER A 137 1.46 15.28 -3.65
C SER A 137 2.03 15.21 -2.22
N LYS A 138 3.36 15.22 -2.04
CA LYS A 138 3.97 15.34 -0.70
C LYS A 138 3.57 16.64 0.00
N GLN A 139 3.66 17.79 -0.68
CA GLN A 139 3.27 19.07 -0.09
C GLN A 139 1.78 19.11 0.24
N PHE A 140 0.94 18.51 -0.61
CA PHE A 140 -0.48 18.36 -0.34
C PHE A 140 -0.71 17.58 0.96
N TYR A 141 -0.14 16.40 1.11
CA TYR A 141 -0.29 15.59 2.32
C TYR A 141 0.28 16.26 3.58
N VAL A 142 1.44 16.93 3.47
CA VAL A 142 1.99 17.74 4.58
C VAL A 142 1.07 18.90 4.95
N GLY A 143 0.46 19.57 3.98
CA GLY A 143 -0.52 20.63 4.20
C GLY A 143 -1.79 20.13 4.91
N ARG A 144 -2.07 18.83 4.85
CA ARG A 144 -3.15 18.17 5.60
C ARG A 144 -2.71 17.61 6.96
N GLY A 145 -1.45 17.77 7.34
CA GLY A 145 -0.93 17.38 8.65
C GLY A 145 -0.20 16.03 8.71
N LEU A 146 0.03 15.36 7.56
CA LEU A 146 0.88 14.15 7.54
C LEU A 146 2.36 14.54 7.74
N THR A 147 3.06 13.79 8.59
CA THR A 147 4.49 14.00 8.85
C THR A 147 5.34 13.14 7.93
N VAL A 148 6.33 13.73 7.27
CA VAL A 148 7.29 13.00 6.41
C VAL A 148 8.31 12.30 7.31
N ALA A 149 8.37 10.97 7.22
CA ALA A 149 9.39 10.16 7.88
C ALA A 149 10.69 10.13 7.06
N ARG A 150 10.57 10.02 5.73
CA ARG A 150 11.70 9.91 4.81
C ARG A 150 11.34 10.48 3.45
N SER A 151 12.30 11.11 2.77
CA SER A 151 12.10 11.57 1.39
C SER A 151 13.42 11.58 0.63
N PHE A 152 13.38 11.15 -0.64
CA PHE A 152 14.53 11.13 -1.53
C PHE A 152 14.24 11.98 -2.77
N GLY A 153 14.52 13.28 -2.65
CA GLY A 153 14.24 14.26 -3.68
C GLY A 153 12.78 14.26 -4.13
N GLY A 154 12.55 14.41 -5.44
CA GLY A 154 11.22 14.33 -6.06
C GLY A 154 10.82 12.94 -6.55
N LYS A 155 11.44 11.87 -6.01
CA LYS A 155 11.23 10.49 -6.46
C LYS A 155 10.47 9.63 -5.45
N TYR A 156 10.72 9.83 -4.16
CA TYR A 156 10.10 9.05 -3.09
C TYR A 156 9.81 9.92 -1.87
N ALA A 157 8.70 9.64 -1.20
CA ALA A 157 8.37 10.15 0.13
C ALA A 157 7.64 9.07 0.93
N GLU A 158 7.90 8.99 2.21
CA GLU A 158 7.23 8.09 3.17
C GLU A 158 6.80 8.92 4.36
N PHE A 159 5.61 8.63 4.85
CA PHE A 159 5.01 9.31 6.00
C PHE A 159 5.08 8.44 7.24
N THR A 160 5.10 9.08 8.40
CA THR A 160 5.00 8.38 9.68
C THR A 160 3.65 7.68 9.76
N SER A 161 3.63 6.40 10.15
CA SER A 161 2.42 5.71 10.59
C SER A 161 2.18 6.02 12.07
N ASP A 162 0.91 6.15 12.44
CA ASP A 162 0.49 6.10 13.84
C ASP A 162 0.61 4.65 14.34
N GLU A 163 0.84 4.41 15.63
CA GLU A 163 0.87 3.05 16.21
C GLU A 163 -0.44 2.28 15.98
N SER A 164 -1.54 3.01 15.81
CA SER A 164 -2.86 2.46 15.48
C SER A 164 -3.01 2.02 14.02
N SER A 165 -2.09 2.40 13.12
CA SER A 165 -2.16 2.07 11.71
C SER A 165 -1.16 0.98 11.34
N PRO A 166 -1.63 -0.21 10.90
CA PRO A 166 -0.74 -1.30 10.53
C PRO A 166 -0.13 -1.12 9.11
N VAL A 167 -0.43 -0.02 8.41
CA VAL A 167 0.02 0.24 7.03
C VAL A 167 0.66 1.62 6.92
N LYS A 168 1.90 1.66 6.44
CA LYS A 168 2.60 2.91 6.12
C LYS A 168 2.13 3.47 4.78
N LEU A 169 2.10 4.79 4.66
CA LEU A 169 1.87 5.47 3.39
C LEU A 169 3.19 5.95 2.79
N ALA A 170 3.39 5.67 1.50
CA ALA A 170 4.49 6.20 0.73
C ALA A 170 4.06 6.62 -0.68
N LEU A 171 4.87 7.46 -1.31
CA LEU A 171 4.69 8.01 -2.66
C LEU A 171 5.88 7.63 -3.52
N TYR A 172 5.60 7.26 -4.77
CA TYR A 172 6.59 7.06 -5.81
C TYR A 172 6.09 7.59 -7.14
N LYS A 173 7.00 7.88 -8.09
CA LYS A 173 6.58 8.28 -9.44
C LYS A 173 5.78 7.16 -10.09
N ARG A 174 4.56 7.46 -10.57
CA ARG A 174 3.64 6.46 -11.18
C ARG A 174 4.32 5.55 -12.20
N ARG A 175 5.01 6.14 -13.19
CA ARG A 175 5.75 5.38 -14.22
C ARG A 175 6.88 4.53 -13.63
N GLY A 176 7.55 5.03 -12.61
CA GLY A 176 8.59 4.29 -11.89
C GLY A 176 7.99 3.09 -11.16
N LEU A 177 6.84 3.27 -10.52
CA LEU A 177 6.14 2.22 -9.79
C LEU A 177 5.67 1.11 -10.74
N ALA A 178 4.99 1.47 -11.84
CA ALA A 178 4.55 0.50 -12.84
C ALA A 178 5.73 -0.34 -13.38
N LYS A 179 6.85 0.32 -13.69
CA LYS A 179 8.09 -0.37 -14.11
C LYS A 179 8.62 -1.32 -13.04
N ASP A 180 8.62 -0.92 -11.77
CA ASP A 180 9.05 -1.78 -10.66
C ASP A 180 8.15 -3.02 -10.51
N LEU A 181 6.85 -2.86 -10.76
CA LEU A 181 5.86 -3.93 -10.68
C LEU A 181 5.81 -4.82 -11.94
N GLY A 182 6.44 -4.40 -13.04
CA GLY A 182 6.47 -5.15 -14.29
C GLY A 182 5.20 -4.99 -15.12
N VAL A 183 4.48 -3.89 -14.97
CA VAL A 183 3.26 -3.59 -15.73
C VAL A 183 3.39 -2.29 -16.53
N PRO A 184 2.62 -2.12 -17.62
CA PRO A 184 2.46 -0.83 -18.27
C PRO A 184 1.94 0.24 -17.30
N ALA A 185 2.34 1.50 -17.50
CA ALA A 185 1.97 2.60 -16.58
C ALA A 185 0.56 3.15 -16.85
N ASP A 186 0.00 2.84 -18.03
CA ASP A 186 -1.35 3.18 -18.43
C ASP A 186 -2.38 2.41 -17.61
N GLY A 187 -3.52 3.06 -17.44
CA GLY A 187 -4.66 2.58 -16.70
C GLY A 187 -5.67 3.72 -16.60
N THR A 188 -6.95 3.37 -16.58
CA THR A 188 -8.04 4.35 -16.56
C THR A 188 -9.15 3.91 -15.62
N GLY A 189 -10.02 4.84 -15.23
CA GLY A 189 -11.12 4.56 -14.33
C GLY A 189 -10.71 4.58 -12.86
N SER A 190 -11.45 3.86 -12.03
CA SER A 190 -11.29 3.85 -10.58
C SER A 190 -9.96 3.22 -10.15
N HIS A 191 -9.36 3.76 -9.09
CA HIS A 191 -8.25 3.13 -8.39
C HIS A 191 -8.69 1.88 -7.61
N ARG A 192 -9.99 1.67 -7.38
CA ARG A 192 -10.54 0.56 -6.57
C ARG A 192 -9.93 0.46 -5.17
N ILE A 193 -9.64 1.62 -4.57
CA ILE A 193 -9.08 1.75 -3.23
C ILE A 193 -9.61 3.04 -2.60
N VAL A 194 -9.89 2.98 -1.30
CA VAL A 194 -10.19 4.12 -0.45
C VAL A 194 -9.31 4.11 0.78
N LEU A 195 -8.79 5.29 1.12
CA LEU A 195 -7.89 5.51 2.25
C LEU A 195 -8.68 6.07 3.44
N GLY A 196 -8.62 5.40 4.58
CA GLY A 196 -9.23 5.91 5.80
C GLY A 196 -8.40 7.07 6.36
N SER A 197 -9.04 8.22 6.53
CA SER A 197 -8.47 9.42 7.16
C SER A 197 -8.86 9.46 8.63
N THR A 198 -7.94 9.76 9.54
CA THR A 198 -8.27 10.06 10.95
C THR A 198 -8.90 11.44 11.16
N ALA A 199 -8.98 12.24 10.10
CA ALA A 199 -9.54 13.59 10.12
C ALA A 199 -10.77 13.67 9.19
N ASP A 200 -10.62 14.27 8.02
CA ASP A 200 -11.70 14.59 7.09
C ASP A 200 -11.58 13.83 5.75
N THR A 201 -12.67 13.84 4.99
CA THR A 201 -12.78 13.26 3.64
C THR A 201 -12.17 14.21 2.61
N PHE A 202 -11.36 13.68 1.68
CA PHE A 202 -10.79 14.45 0.57
C PHE A 202 -10.41 13.56 -0.61
N THR A 203 -9.98 14.16 -1.72
CA THR A 203 -9.33 13.46 -2.83
C THR A 203 -7.98 14.10 -3.06
N ASP A 204 -6.95 13.27 -3.22
CA ASP A 204 -5.60 13.76 -3.47
C ASP A 204 -5.42 14.24 -4.94
N PRO A 205 -4.31 14.91 -5.28
CA PRO A 205 -4.07 15.42 -6.63
C PRO A 205 -4.06 14.36 -7.74
N ASP A 206 -3.88 13.09 -7.37
CA ASP A 206 -3.78 11.95 -8.27
C ASP A 206 -5.07 11.12 -8.33
N GLY A 207 -6.12 11.54 -7.60
CA GLY A 207 -7.46 10.92 -7.63
C GLY A 207 -7.72 9.87 -6.55
N PHE A 208 -6.81 9.69 -5.58
CA PHE A 208 -7.03 8.76 -4.47
C PHE A 208 -8.04 9.34 -3.48
N ALA A 209 -9.14 8.63 -3.27
CA ALA A 209 -10.18 9.02 -2.33
C ALA A 209 -9.77 8.69 -0.90
N TRP A 210 -9.94 9.67 -0.02
CA TRP A 210 -9.82 9.55 1.42
C TRP A 210 -11.17 9.77 2.07
N GLU A 211 -11.60 8.84 2.92
CA GLU A 211 -12.86 8.93 3.68
C GLU A 211 -12.55 9.02 5.17
N ALA A 212 -13.24 9.89 5.90
CA ALA A 212 -13.12 9.96 7.36
C ALA A 212 -13.43 8.58 7.98
N ALA A 213 -12.56 8.12 8.88
CA ALA A 213 -12.78 6.91 9.63
C ALA A 213 -14.03 7.09 10.52
N ALA A 214 -15.00 6.19 10.36
CA ALA A 214 -16.18 6.11 11.21
C ALA A 214 -15.85 5.61 12.61
#